data_AF-A0A399PZX7-F1
#
_entry.id   AF-A0A399PZX7-F1
#
_cell.length_a   1.000
_cell.length_b   1.000
_cell.length_c   1.000
_cell.angle_alpha   90.00
_cell.angle_beta   90.00
_cell.angle_gamma   90.00
#
_symmetry.space_group_name_H-M   'P 1'
#
loop_
_entity.id
_entity.type
_entity.pdbx_description
1 polymer ?
#
loop_
_entity_poly.entity_id
_entity_poly.type
_entity_poly.pdbx_seq_one_letter_code
_entity_poly.pdbx_strand_id
1 'polypeptide(L)'
;MPSGGPVSEGDPATVTDESGVSYQPDGPQAGDGPDDVIAGFVDAATSSADQYGVARQFLSSDFASRWDPFASVVVWEGQASTSEEVDGTYSYSVTTIATVDGQGHYREVGSDQETRLSFQLVQERGEWRIAKAPDGIALRSTYFREIFSAHALYFFDPTFSFLVPDLRFFVTRASQSVSTRIVKSLLQGPSPWLSQPAVVTAFPEGTRLASSAVTTAGGTPQVDLSTEARAADGVTQQRMKLQLRQSLSNIPSVLDVQMLVDGTPLTVADLGGRGPVKDPQAESRPLVLAQGAFGYLGGGEVAPLGTLGTRVTALGADAATLSADGQQAAVRNA
;
A
#
# COMPACT_ATOMS: atom_id res chain seq x y z
N MET A 1 -51.49 -14.64 39.51
CA MET A 1 -51.19 -14.41 38.08
C MET A 1 -51.57 -12.97 37.74
N PRO A 2 -50.61 -12.03 37.65
CA PRO A 2 -50.84 -10.75 36.98
C PRO A 2 -50.39 -10.86 35.51
N SER A 3 -51.27 -10.44 34.60
CA SER A 3 -51.03 -10.32 33.16
C SER A 3 -51.01 -8.85 32.76
N GLY A 4 -49.84 -8.34 32.36
CA GLY A 4 -49.73 -7.09 31.59
C GLY A 4 -48.91 -5.99 32.27
N GLY A 5 -47.65 -5.85 31.86
CA GLY A 5 -46.89 -4.60 31.93
C GLY A 5 -46.51 -4.16 30.51
N PRO A 6 -46.36 -2.85 30.23
CA PRO A 6 -46.09 -2.36 28.89
C PRO A 6 -44.69 -2.79 28.41
N VAL A 7 -44.60 -3.29 27.19
CA VAL A 7 -43.33 -3.52 26.49
C VAL A 7 -42.81 -2.18 25.98
N SER A 8 -41.59 -1.80 26.38
CA SER A 8 -40.85 -0.73 25.71
C SER A 8 -40.00 -1.37 24.61
N GLU A 9 -40.11 -0.83 23.40
CA GLU A 9 -39.21 -1.16 22.29
C GLU A 9 -37.81 -0.70 22.70
N GLY A 10 -36.88 -1.65 22.82
CA GLY A 10 -35.48 -1.31 23.08
C GLY A 10 -34.92 -0.61 21.84
N ASP A 11 -34.18 0.48 22.06
CA ASP A 11 -33.45 1.17 20.99
C ASP A 11 -32.65 0.15 20.17
N PRO A 12 -32.68 0.21 18.83
CA PRO A 12 -31.88 -0.68 18.03
C PRO A 12 -30.42 -0.44 18.40
N ALA A 13 -29.79 -1.47 18.99
CA ALA A 13 -28.36 -1.48 19.18
C ALA A 13 -27.73 -1.17 17.83
N THR A 14 -26.98 -0.07 17.74
CA THR A 14 -26.02 0.13 16.68
C THR A 14 -25.11 -1.08 16.66
N VAL A 15 -25.33 -1.97 15.70
CA VAL A 15 -24.38 -3.03 15.37
C VAL A 15 -23.21 -2.30 14.75
N THR A 16 -22.29 -1.85 15.60
CA THR A 16 -20.92 -1.62 15.18
C THR A 16 -20.44 -2.96 14.68
N ASP A 17 -20.29 -3.08 13.37
CA ASP A 17 -19.63 -4.24 12.76
C ASP A 17 -18.13 -4.16 13.12
N GLU A 18 -17.80 -4.45 14.38
CA GLU A 18 -16.44 -4.62 14.89
C GLU A 18 -16.06 -6.12 14.84
N SER A 19 -16.50 -6.80 13.79
CA SER A 19 -16.13 -8.19 13.51
C SER A 19 -14.72 -8.27 12.90
N GLY A 20 -13.74 -7.69 13.58
CA GLY A 20 -12.32 -7.76 13.20
C GLY A 20 -11.50 -8.30 14.36
N VAL A 21 -10.74 -9.36 14.13
CA VAL A 21 -9.76 -9.87 15.11
C VAL A 21 -8.80 -8.73 15.45
N SER A 22 -8.85 -8.24 16.69
CA SER A 22 -7.86 -7.30 17.21
C SER A 22 -6.68 -8.10 17.75
N TYR A 23 -5.55 -8.05 17.06
CA TYR A 23 -4.29 -8.57 17.59
C TYR A 23 -3.79 -7.61 18.65
N GLN A 24 -3.94 -8.01 19.91
CA GLN A 24 -3.37 -7.30 21.04
C GLN A 24 -2.16 -8.09 21.53
N PRO A 25 -0.95 -7.78 21.02
CA PRO A 25 0.26 -8.45 21.46
C PRO A 25 0.59 -8.07 22.90
N ASP A 26 1.30 -8.97 23.58
CA ASP A 26 1.83 -8.72 24.91
C ASP A 26 3.10 -7.87 24.85
N GLY A 27 3.34 -7.10 25.91
CA GLY A 27 4.61 -6.39 26.12
C GLY A 27 5.69 -7.32 26.71
N PRO A 28 6.93 -6.82 26.88
CA PRO A 28 8.01 -7.59 27.48
C PRO A 28 7.68 -7.99 28.92
N GLN A 29 7.97 -9.24 29.28
CA GLN A 29 7.81 -9.77 30.63
C GLN A 29 9.09 -9.58 31.45
N ALA A 30 8.93 -9.59 32.78
CA ALA A 30 10.07 -9.49 33.69
C ALA A 30 10.94 -10.75 33.60
N GLY A 31 12.24 -10.56 33.37
CA GLY A 31 13.20 -11.65 33.22
C GLY A 31 13.29 -12.27 31.83
N ASP A 32 12.62 -11.70 30.83
CA ASP A 32 12.76 -12.14 29.42
C ASP A 32 14.22 -12.11 28.99
N GLY A 33 14.68 -13.19 28.34
CA GLY A 33 16.01 -13.26 27.76
C GLY A 33 16.12 -12.46 26.46
N PRO A 34 17.33 -12.31 25.90
CA PRO A 34 17.55 -11.64 24.62
C PRO A 34 16.68 -12.19 23.47
N ASP A 35 16.58 -13.52 23.36
CA ASP A 35 15.79 -14.17 22.31
C ASP A 35 14.29 -13.89 22.45
N ASP A 36 13.76 -13.90 23.69
CA ASP A 36 12.36 -13.60 24.00
C ASP A 36 12.02 -12.13 23.70
N VAL A 37 12.92 -11.20 24.05
CA VAL A 37 12.74 -9.77 23.77
C VAL A 37 12.70 -9.51 22.26
N ILE A 38 13.56 -10.16 21.47
CA ILE A 38 13.56 -10.00 20.00
C ILE A 38 12.30 -10.62 19.40
N ALA A 39 11.94 -11.84 19.79
CA ALA A 39 10.75 -12.52 19.30
C ALA A 39 9.47 -11.72 19.63
N GLY A 40 9.34 -11.26 20.88
CA GLY A 40 8.24 -10.42 21.34
C GLY A 40 8.16 -9.08 20.61
N PHE A 41 9.29 -8.44 20.30
CA PHE A 41 9.32 -7.23 19.47
C PHE A 41 8.76 -7.48 18.05
N VAL A 42 9.15 -8.58 17.41
CA VAL A 42 8.67 -8.96 16.07
C VAL A 42 7.19 -9.30 16.11
N ASP A 43 6.73 -10.06 17.10
CA ASP A 43 5.32 -10.43 17.25
C ASP A 43 4.44 -9.23 17.60
N ALA A 44 4.96 -8.28 18.39
CA ALA A 44 4.28 -7.04 18.73
C ALA A 44 4.06 -6.10 17.53
N ALA A 45 4.78 -6.30 16.43
CA ALA A 45 4.56 -5.57 15.19
C ALA A 45 3.21 -5.87 14.52
N THR A 46 2.47 -6.88 14.98
CA THR A 46 1.10 -7.17 14.52
C THR A 46 0.09 -6.07 14.88
N SER A 47 0.41 -5.18 15.83
CA SER A 47 -0.45 -4.07 16.22
C SER A 47 0.18 -2.72 15.92
N SER A 48 -0.44 -1.98 15.00
CA SER A 48 -0.03 -0.61 14.66
C SER A 48 -0.66 0.48 15.56
N ALA A 49 -1.39 0.08 16.61
CA ALA A 49 -1.97 0.99 17.59
C ALA A 49 -0.87 1.85 18.25
N ASP A 50 -1.20 3.12 18.52
CA ASP A 50 -0.28 4.08 19.13
C ASP A 50 1.12 4.13 18.47
N GLN A 51 1.16 4.00 17.14
CA GLN A 51 2.41 3.94 16.36
C GLN A 51 3.32 2.77 16.78
N TYR A 52 2.72 1.58 16.89
CA TYR A 52 3.35 0.35 17.36
C TYR A 52 3.79 0.44 18.82
N GLY A 53 2.91 0.99 19.67
CA GLY A 53 3.19 1.29 21.07
C GLY A 53 3.67 0.08 21.87
N VAL A 54 3.13 -1.12 21.64
CA VAL A 54 3.57 -2.35 22.31
C VAL A 54 4.97 -2.77 21.85
N ALA A 55 5.24 -2.77 20.55
CA ALA A 55 6.58 -3.08 20.03
C ALA A 55 7.63 -2.11 20.60
N ARG A 56 7.29 -0.82 20.75
CA ARG A 56 8.17 0.18 21.37
C ARG A 56 8.52 -0.13 22.83
N GLN A 57 7.74 -0.93 23.56
CA GLN A 57 8.05 -1.31 24.95
C GLN A 57 9.26 -2.25 25.03
N PHE A 58 9.56 -3.01 23.98
CA PHE A 58 10.75 -3.87 23.88
C PHE A 58 12.02 -3.07 23.58
N LEU A 59 11.88 -1.83 23.11
CA LEU A 59 13.00 -0.95 22.79
C LEU A 59 13.51 -0.24 24.03
N SER A 60 14.81 0.08 24.03
CA SER A 60 15.41 0.98 25.03
C SER A 60 14.77 2.36 24.97
N SER A 61 14.77 3.07 26.09
CA SER A 61 14.18 4.41 26.17
C SER A 61 14.73 5.39 25.12
N ASP A 62 16.05 5.34 24.88
CA ASP A 62 16.72 6.17 23.89
C ASP A 62 16.36 5.78 22.44
N PHE A 63 16.25 4.48 22.14
CA PHE A 63 15.96 4.00 20.78
C PHE A 63 14.48 4.12 20.42
N ALA A 64 13.59 3.92 21.39
CA ALA A 64 12.14 3.91 21.20
C ALA A 64 11.60 5.20 20.58
N SER A 65 12.26 6.35 20.80
CA SER A 65 11.84 7.65 20.25
C SER A 65 12.23 7.87 18.78
N ARG A 66 13.26 7.15 18.29
CA ARG A 66 13.84 7.34 16.94
C ARG A 66 13.53 6.22 15.96
N TRP A 67 13.11 5.06 16.44
CA TRP A 67 12.72 3.94 15.58
C TRP A 67 11.52 4.30 14.71
N ASP A 68 11.67 4.12 13.39
CA ASP A 68 10.61 4.32 12.42
C ASP A 68 10.02 2.97 11.95
N PRO A 69 8.85 2.55 12.47
CA PRO A 69 8.22 1.29 12.08
C PRO A 69 7.59 1.33 10.68
N PHE A 70 7.48 2.51 10.05
CA PHE A 70 6.87 2.66 8.73
C PHE A 70 7.89 2.69 7.60
N ALA A 71 9.20 2.58 7.91
CA ALA A 71 10.26 2.65 6.90
C ALA A 71 10.24 1.45 5.94
N SER A 72 9.90 0.25 6.43
CA SER A 72 9.79 -0.96 5.61
C SER A 72 9.01 -2.08 6.33
N VAL A 73 8.64 -3.10 5.56
CA VAL A 73 8.02 -4.34 6.03
C VAL A 73 8.75 -5.51 5.37
N VAL A 74 9.26 -6.42 6.19
CA VAL A 74 9.72 -7.74 5.75
C VAL A 74 8.56 -8.71 5.93
N VAL A 75 8.08 -9.29 4.83
CA VAL A 75 7.04 -10.33 4.86
C VAL A 75 7.73 -11.68 4.78
N TRP A 76 7.54 -12.51 5.79
CA TRP A 76 8.27 -13.77 5.93
C TRP A 76 7.36 -14.96 6.23
N GLU A 77 7.89 -16.16 6.06
CA GLU A 77 7.20 -17.41 6.36
C GLU A 77 8.14 -18.45 6.98
N GLY A 78 7.56 -19.58 7.41
CA GLY A 78 8.32 -20.65 8.04
C GLY A 78 8.70 -20.35 9.50
N GLN A 79 9.90 -20.79 9.88
CA GLN A 79 10.44 -20.62 11.22
C GLN A 79 11.47 -19.51 11.22
N ALA A 80 11.50 -18.76 12.32
CA ALA A 80 12.57 -17.83 12.60
C ALA A 80 13.56 -18.45 13.58
N SER A 81 14.80 -17.98 13.55
CA SER A 81 15.81 -18.35 14.53
C SER A 81 16.56 -17.12 15.01
N THR A 82 16.89 -17.12 16.31
CA THR A 82 17.76 -16.11 16.90
C THR A 82 19.09 -16.75 17.23
N SER A 83 20.18 -16.03 16.95
CA SER A 83 21.52 -16.41 17.37
C SER A 83 22.29 -15.20 17.84
N GLU A 84 23.01 -15.32 18.95
CA GLU A 84 24.00 -14.32 19.35
C GLU A 84 25.17 -14.35 18.37
N GLU A 85 25.57 -13.17 17.88
CA GLU A 85 26.75 -12.97 17.06
C GLU A 85 27.95 -12.60 17.96
N VAL A 86 28.32 -11.32 18.02
CA VAL A 86 29.46 -10.82 18.80
C VAL A 86 29.03 -9.58 19.59
N ASP A 87 29.58 -9.44 20.80
CA ASP A 87 29.43 -8.25 21.66
C ASP A 87 27.96 -7.84 21.94
N GLY A 88 27.08 -8.80 22.22
CA GLY A 88 25.66 -8.54 22.51
C GLY A 88 24.84 -8.11 21.29
N THR A 89 25.37 -8.35 20.08
CA THR A 89 24.62 -8.26 18.82
C THR A 89 23.97 -9.61 18.53
N TYR A 90 22.69 -9.59 18.19
CA TYR A 90 21.90 -10.77 17.85
C TYR A 90 21.40 -10.69 16.41
N SER A 91 21.30 -11.85 15.81
CA SER A 91 20.79 -12.08 14.47
C SER A 91 19.44 -12.79 14.56
N TYR A 92 18.39 -12.19 14.02
CA TYR A 92 17.09 -12.84 13.80
C TYR A 92 16.97 -13.21 12.32
N SER A 93 17.05 -14.50 12.01
CA SER A 93 16.96 -15.03 10.66
C SER A 93 15.52 -15.43 10.33
N VAL A 94 15.04 -14.99 9.16
CA VAL A 94 13.72 -15.35 8.60
C VAL A 94 13.83 -15.68 7.12
N THR A 95 12.89 -16.48 6.61
CA THR A 95 12.72 -16.69 5.17
C THR A 95 11.76 -15.65 4.62
N THR A 96 12.31 -14.64 3.93
CA THR A 96 11.54 -13.53 3.35
C THR A 96 10.93 -13.97 2.02
N ILE A 97 9.67 -13.62 1.81
CA ILE A 97 8.93 -13.85 0.55
C ILE A 97 8.54 -12.55 -0.15
N ALA A 98 8.47 -11.44 0.60
CA ALA A 98 8.24 -10.14 0.02
C ALA A 98 8.74 -9.01 0.93
N THR A 99 8.90 -7.84 0.35
CA THR A 99 9.20 -6.59 1.05
C THR A 99 8.19 -5.52 0.67
N VAL A 100 7.81 -4.68 1.63
CA VAL A 100 7.11 -3.42 1.37
C VAL A 100 8.01 -2.28 1.84
N ASP A 101 8.23 -1.27 1.01
CA ASP A 101 8.98 -0.08 1.45
C ASP A 101 8.07 0.98 2.09
N GLY A 102 8.68 2.08 2.57
CA GLY A 102 7.94 3.17 3.21
C GLY A 102 6.97 3.92 2.30
N GLN A 103 7.02 3.72 0.98
CA GLN A 103 6.03 4.25 0.04
C GLN A 103 4.91 3.24 -0.28
N GLY A 104 4.97 2.03 0.29
CA GLY A 104 4.01 0.97 0.08
C GLY A 104 4.30 0.09 -1.14
N HIS A 105 5.49 0.18 -1.76
CA HIS A 105 5.82 -0.68 -2.90
C HIS A 105 6.03 -2.11 -2.45
N TYR A 106 5.12 -3.00 -2.84
CA TYR A 106 5.27 -4.44 -2.60
C TYR A 106 6.14 -5.06 -3.69
N ARG A 107 7.15 -5.82 -3.27
CA ARG A 107 8.03 -6.60 -4.14
C ARG A 107 8.18 -8.00 -3.59
N GLU A 108 7.80 -8.99 -4.39
CA GLU A 108 8.13 -10.39 -4.10
C GLU A 108 9.63 -10.59 -4.23
N VAL A 109 10.18 -11.31 -3.25
CA VAL A 109 11.51 -11.89 -3.36
C VAL A 109 11.34 -13.38 -3.61
N GLY A 110 12.27 -14.00 -4.35
CA GLY A 110 12.16 -15.43 -4.67
C GLY A 110 11.96 -16.29 -3.41
N SER A 111 11.30 -17.43 -3.55
CA SER A 111 11.19 -18.40 -2.46
C SER A 111 12.58 -18.77 -1.95
N ASP A 112 12.75 -18.86 -0.63
CA ASP A 112 13.99 -19.23 0.07
C ASP A 112 15.05 -18.11 0.25
N GLN A 113 14.67 -16.83 0.13
CA GLN A 113 15.59 -15.76 0.50
C GLN A 113 15.69 -15.60 2.03
N GLU A 114 16.77 -16.12 2.62
CA GLU A 114 17.09 -15.84 4.03
C GLU A 114 17.42 -14.35 4.22
N THR A 115 16.81 -13.72 5.22
CA THR A 115 17.09 -12.36 5.65
C THR A 115 17.47 -12.36 7.12
N ARG A 116 18.60 -11.72 7.43
CA ARG A 116 19.10 -11.56 8.79
C ARG A 116 18.85 -10.14 9.28
N LEU A 117 18.02 -10.01 10.31
CA LEU A 117 17.76 -8.75 11.00
C LEU A 117 18.71 -8.64 12.20
N SER A 118 19.47 -7.55 12.27
CA SER A 118 20.49 -7.33 13.32
C SER A 118 19.94 -6.48 14.46
N PHE A 119 20.07 -6.99 15.69
CA PHE A 119 19.62 -6.35 16.91
C PHE A 119 20.79 -6.14 17.87
N GLN A 120 20.83 -5.02 18.58
CA GLN A 120 21.74 -4.82 19.71
C GLN A 120 20.92 -4.64 20.98
N LEU A 121 21.26 -5.38 22.02
CA LEU A 121 20.52 -5.37 23.27
C LEU A 121 21.33 -4.75 24.41
N VAL A 122 20.63 -4.14 25.34
CA VAL A 122 21.18 -3.54 26.56
C VAL A 122 20.29 -3.91 27.74
N GLN A 123 20.84 -3.85 28.95
CA GLN A 123 20.03 -3.93 30.16
C GLN A 123 19.65 -2.54 30.63
N GLU A 124 18.36 -2.30 30.82
CA GLU A 124 17.81 -1.13 31.50
C GLU A 124 17.08 -1.58 32.77
N ARG A 125 17.54 -1.11 33.94
CA ARG A 125 16.94 -1.45 35.25
C ARG A 125 16.85 -2.97 35.51
N GLY A 126 17.79 -3.74 34.97
CA GLY A 126 17.84 -5.20 35.11
C GLY A 126 17.05 -5.99 34.07
N GLU A 127 16.33 -5.32 33.16
CA GLU A 127 15.55 -5.95 32.09
C GLU A 127 16.21 -5.72 30.72
N TRP A 128 16.13 -6.71 29.84
CA TRP A 128 16.66 -6.60 28.49
C TRP A 128 15.80 -5.69 27.60
N ARG A 129 16.45 -4.84 26.80
CA ARG A 129 15.84 -3.92 25.85
C ARG A 129 16.66 -3.81 24.57
N ILE A 130 16.00 -3.54 23.45
CA ILE A 130 16.64 -3.36 22.14
C ILE A 130 17.16 -1.91 22.01
N ALA A 131 18.46 -1.74 21.95
CA ALA A 131 19.14 -0.46 21.73
C ALA A 131 19.31 -0.08 20.26
N LYS A 132 19.26 -1.09 19.37
CA LYS A 132 19.32 -0.90 17.92
C LYS A 132 18.58 -2.02 17.21
N ALA A 133 17.77 -1.65 16.22
CA ALA A 133 17.11 -2.55 15.28
C ALA A 133 17.07 -1.87 13.91
N PRO A 134 16.77 -2.61 12.82
CA PRO A 134 16.41 -2.01 11.55
C PRO A 134 15.14 -1.16 11.70
N ASP A 135 15.05 -0.05 10.96
CA ASP A 135 13.78 0.66 10.80
C ASP A 135 12.83 -0.17 9.94
N GLY A 136 11.56 -0.19 10.34
CA GLY A 136 10.54 -1.07 9.81
C GLY A 136 10.17 -2.22 10.73
N ILE A 137 9.35 -3.12 10.20
CA ILE A 137 8.80 -4.28 10.90
C ILE A 137 9.01 -5.56 10.12
N ALA A 138 8.96 -6.71 10.81
CA ALA A 138 8.90 -8.02 10.18
C ALA A 138 7.59 -8.70 10.55
N LEU A 139 6.84 -9.19 9.55
CA LEU A 139 5.54 -9.80 9.74
C LEU A 139 5.45 -11.14 9.02
N ARG A 140 4.87 -12.13 9.71
CA ARG A 140 4.48 -13.39 9.07
C ARG A 140 3.45 -13.10 7.97
N SER A 141 3.52 -13.85 6.88
CA SER A 141 2.64 -13.67 5.71
C SER A 141 1.16 -13.75 6.04
N THR A 142 0.77 -14.52 7.06
CA THR A 142 -0.60 -14.61 7.58
C THR A 142 -1.08 -13.27 8.13
N TYR A 143 -0.31 -12.64 9.02
CA TYR A 143 -0.66 -11.35 9.62
C TYR A 143 -0.59 -10.21 8.61
N PHE A 144 0.38 -10.26 7.69
CA PHE A 144 0.48 -9.26 6.63
C PHE A 144 -0.83 -9.14 5.83
N ARG A 145 -1.44 -10.28 5.45
CA ARG A 145 -2.71 -10.32 4.70
C ARG A 145 -3.92 -9.76 5.47
N GLU A 146 -3.84 -9.71 6.80
CA GLU A 146 -4.94 -9.24 7.66
C GLU A 146 -4.78 -7.76 8.06
N ILE A 147 -3.54 -7.29 8.16
CA ILE A 147 -3.21 -5.94 8.66
C ILE A 147 -3.02 -4.95 7.51
N PHE A 148 -2.48 -5.41 6.38
CA PHE A 148 -2.24 -4.58 5.20
C PHE A 148 -3.34 -4.75 4.15
N SER A 149 -3.57 -3.70 3.39
CA SER A 149 -4.44 -3.76 2.21
C SER A 149 -3.79 -3.04 1.04
N ALA A 150 -4.09 -3.55 -0.15
CA ALA A 150 -3.64 -2.99 -1.40
C ALA A 150 -4.58 -1.84 -1.82
N HIS A 151 -4.00 -0.70 -2.17
CA HIS A 151 -4.67 0.50 -2.64
C HIS A 151 -4.07 0.93 -3.98
N ALA A 152 -4.92 1.16 -4.97
CA ALA A 152 -4.49 1.70 -6.25
C ALA A 152 -4.36 3.23 -6.15
N LEU A 153 -3.14 3.74 -6.27
CA LEU A 153 -2.89 5.16 -6.50
C LEU A 153 -2.99 5.42 -7.99
N TYR A 154 -3.90 6.29 -8.40
CA TYR A 154 -4.13 6.53 -9.81
C TYR A 154 -3.24 7.67 -10.31
N PHE A 155 -2.57 7.42 -11.43
CA PHE A 155 -1.88 8.43 -12.25
C PHE A 155 -2.57 8.51 -13.61
N PHE A 156 -2.17 9.46 -14.44
CA PHE A 156 -2.67 9.57 -15.81
C PHE A 156 -1.66 8.98 -16.77
N ASP A 157 -2.12 8.43 -17.88
CA ASP A 157 -1.23 8.30 -19.04
C ASP A 157 -0.86 9.72 -19.57
N PRO A 158 0.23 9.88 -20.34
CA PRO A 158 0.66 11.20 -20.83
C PRO A 158 -0.39 11.97 -21.65
N THR A 159 -1.39 11.29 -22.23
CA THR A 159 -2.47 11.93 -22.98
C THR A 159 -3.66 12.36 -22.11
N PHE A 160 -3.66 12.00 -20.82
CA PHE A 160 -4.79 12.17 -19.89
C PHE A 160 -6.09 11.48 -20.34
N SER A 161 -5.99 10.42 -21.14
CA SER A 161 -7.12 9.64 -21.64
C SER A 161 -7.45 8.44 -20.75
N PHE A 162 -6.50 7.99 -19.94
CA PHE A 162 -6.60 6.81 -19.07
C PHE A 162 -6.07 7.11 -17.68
N LEU A 163 -6.68 6.46 -16.69
CA LEU A 163 -6.14 6.36 -15.35
C LEU A 163 -5.36 5.05 -15.22
N VAL A 164 -4.13 5.15 -14.77
CA VAL A 164 -3.20 4.03 -14.61
C VAL A 164 -3.00 3.76 -13.12
N PRO A 165 -3.35 2.57 -12.62
CA PRO A 165 -3.20 2.24 -11.22
C PRO A 165 -1.74 1.89 -10.87
N ASP A 166 -1.30 2.39 -9.73
CA ASP A 166 -0.05 2.04 -9.06
C ASP A 166 -0.39 1.41 -7.70
N LEU A 167 -0.23 0.09 -7.57
CA LEU A 167 -0.70 -0.65 -6.40
C LEU A 167 0.28 -0.49 -5.22
N ARG A 168 -0.22 0.03 -4.10
CA ARG A 168 0.54 0.24 -2.86
C ARG A 168 -0.10 -0.50 -1.68
N PHE A 169 0.72 -1.05 -0.80
CA PHE A 169 0.26 -1.72 0.41
C PHE A 169 0.39 -0.78 1.60
N PHE A 170 -0.72 -0.58 2.32
CA PHE A 170 -0.74 0.23 3.54
C PHE A 170 -1.37 -0.54 4.70
N VAL A 171 -0.89 -0.25 5.90
CA VAL A 171 -1.54 -0.68 7.14
C VAL A 171 -2.95 -0.07 7.20
N THR A 172 -3.95 -0.90 7.44
CA THR A 172 -5.36 -0.48 7.47
C THR A 172 -5.79 0.11 8.82
N ARG A 173 -5.21 -0.36 9.93
CA ARG A 173 -5.60 0.00 11.31
C ARG A 173 -4.53 0.80 12.07
N ALA A 174 -3.89 1.76 11.40
CA ALA A 174 -2.87 2.60 12.04
C ALA A 174 -3.46 3.90 12.63
N SER A 175 -2.76 4.46 13.63
CA SER A 175 -3.11 5.74 14.26
C SER A 175 -3.15 6.93 13.28
N GLN A 176 -2.34 6.89 12.23
CA GLN A 176 -2.49 7.80 11.09
C GLN A 176 -3.50 7.22 10.08
N SER A 177 -4.46 8.04 9.65
CA SER A 177 -5.47 7.64 8.65
C SER A 177 -4.81 7.15 7.35
N VAL A 178 -5.30 6.04 6.82
CA VAL A 178 -4.88 5.48 5.53
C VAL A 178 -4.96 6.52 4.39
N SER A 179 -5.93 7.43 4.45
CA SER A 179 -6.06 8.55 3.50
C SER A 179 -4.81 9.44 3.49
N THR A 180 -4.21 9.69 4.65
CA THR A 180 -2.98 10.49 4.74
C THR A 180 -1.81 9.79 4.07
N ARG A 181 -1.66 8.47 4.25
CA ARG A 181 -0.60 7.69 3.60
C ARG A 181 -0.79 7.67 2.08
N ILE A 182 -2.00 7.39 1.61
CA ILE A 182 -2.32 7.40 0.17
C ILE A 182 -1.96 8.75 -0.45
N VAL A 183 -2.40 9.87 0.14
CA VAL A 183 -2.12 11.19 -0.42
C VAL A 183 -0.64 11.54 -0.36
N LYS A 184 0.06 11.24 0.73
CA LYS A 184 1.52 11.45 0.81
C LYS A 184 2.27 10.66 -0.25
N SER A 185 1.95 9.38 -0.43
CA SER A 185 2.55 8.55 -1.48
C SER A 185 2.19 9.04 -2.89
N LEU A 186 0.95 9.49 -3.12
CA LEU A 186 0.52 10.04 -4.41
C LEU A 186 1.31 11.30 -4.80
N LEU A 187 1.54 12.20 -3.84
CA LEU A 187 2.32 13.42 -4.05
C LEU A 187 3.82 13.16 -4.23
N GLN A 188 4.33 12.04 -3.72
CA GLN A 188 5.71 11.61 -3.96
C GLN A 188 5.91 10.99 -5.35
N GLY A 189 4.82 10.61 -6.03
CA GLY A 189 4.84 10.12 -7.40
C GLY A 189 4.71 8.60 -7.56
N PRO A 190 4.73 8.13 -8.83
CA PRO A 190 4.52 6.73 -9.15
C PRO A 190 5.71 5.87 -8.74
N SER A 191 5.49 4.55 -8.69
CA SER A 191 6.55 3.58 -8.49
C SER A 191 7.66 3.71 -9.53
N PRO A 192 8.94 3.49 -9.19
CA PRO A 192 10.05 3.64 -10.13
C PRO A 192 9.87 2.85 -11.43
N TRP A 193 9.31 1.64 -11.35
CA TRP A 193 9.03 0.79 -12.52
C TRP A 193 7.92 1.34 -13.43
N LEU A 194 7.02 2.17 -12.89
CA LEU A 194 5.90 2.81 -13.60
C LEU A 194 6.22 4.26 -13.98
N SER A 195 7.38 4.78 -13.55
CA SER A 195 7.74 6.18 -13.75
C SER A 195 7.93 6.54 -15.23
N GLN A 196 8.21 7.82 -15.51
CA GLN A 196 8.17 8.39 -16.85
C GLN A 196 8.98 7.57 -17.89
N PRO A 197 8.45 7.43 -19.13
CA PRO A 197 7.33 8.17 -19.71
C PRO A 197 5.95 7.50 -19.57
N ALA A 198 5.80 6.46 -18.74
CA ALA A 198 4.56 5.66 -18.74
C ALA A 198 3.35 6.40 -18.12
N VAL A 199 3.57 7.22 -17.09
CA VAL A 199 2.50 7.97 -16.41
C VAL A 199 2.93 9.40 -16.08
N VAL A 200 1.95 10.26 -15.86
CA VAL A 200 2.08 11.64 -15.38
C VAL A 200 1.15 11.89 -14.19
N THR A 201 1.52 12.85 -13.36
CA THR A 201 0.71 13.33 -12.24
C THR A 201 0.07 14.67 -12.60
N ALA A 202 -1.12 14.96 -12.07
CA ALA A 202 -1.75 16.26 -12.24
C ALA A 202 -1.24 17.30 -11.24
N PHE A 203 -0.51 16.88 -10.21
CA PHE A 203 0.08 17.77 -9.22
C PHE A 203 1.31 18.49 -9.79
N PRO A 204 1.35 19.84 -9.74
CA PRO A 204 2.56 20.58 -10.07
C PRO A 204 3.76 20.13 -9.23
N GLU A 205 4.96 20.23 -9.79
CA GLU A 205 6.20 19.92 -9.07
C GLU A 205 6.30 20.72 -7.76
N GLY A 206 6.75 20.07 -6.69
CA GLY A 206 6.86 20.68 -5.37
C GLY A 206 5.55 20.74 -4.56
N THR A 207 4.42 20.34 -5.14
CA THR A 207 3.16 20.23 -4.39
C THR A 207 3.31 19.23 -3.23
N ARG A 208 2.98 19.69 -2.04
CA ARG A 208 3.03 18.89 -0.80
C ARG A 208 1.75 19.11 0.01
N LEU A 209 1.54 18.28 1.03
CA LEU A 209 0.55 18.61 2.05
C LEU A 209 1.03 19.83 2.85
N ALA A 210 0.16 20.82 3.01
CA ALA A 210 0.38 21.96 3.91
C ALA A 210 0.14 21.57 5.37
N SER A 211 -0.75 20.60 5.61
CA SER A 211 -1.00 19.99 6.91
C SER A 211 -0.22 18.67 7.11
N SER A 212 -0.08 18.20 8.35
CA SER A 212 0.58 16.92 8.64
C SER A 212 -0.28 15.70 8.27
N ALA A 213 -1.59 15.90 8.10
CA ALA A 213 -2.59 14.85 7.87
C ALA A 213 -3.76 15.33 7.01
N VAL A 214 -4.37 14.38 6.30
CA VAL A 214 -5.68 14.52 5.66
C VAL A 214 -6.73 14.43 6.75
N THR A 215 -7.53 15.47 6.91
CA THR A 215 -8.66 15.51 7.86
C THR A 215 -9.95 15.07 7.16
N THR A 216 -11.03 14.90 7.93
CA THR A 216 -12.35 14.56 7.37
C THR A 216 -13.39 15.51 7.94
N ALA A 217 -14.23 16.07 7.07
CA ALA A 217 -15.37 16.90 7.47
C ALA A 217 -16.63 16.41 6.76
N GLY A 218 -17.68 16.07 7.52
CA GLY A 218 -18.94 15.56 6.94
C GLY A 218 -18.78 14.28 6.11
N GLY A 219 -17.77 13.45 6.40
CA GLY A 219 -17.44 12.24 5.63
C GLY A 219 -16.56 12.50 4.40
N THR A 220 -16.25 13.75 4.07
CA THR A 220 -15.38 14.13 2.95
C THR A 220 -13.95 14.35 3.43
N PRO A 221 -12.95 13.61 2.91
CA PRO A 221 -11.54 13.92 3.13
C PRO A 221 -11.20 15.33 2.66
N GLN A 222 -10.48 16.05 3.51
CA GLN A 222 -9.98 17.40 3.31
C GLN A 222 -8.46 17.32 3.13
N VAL A 223 -8.01 17.63 1.91
CA VAL A 223 -6.60 17.55 1.51
C VAL A 223 -6.07 18.97 1.39
N ASP A 224 -5.34 19.42 2.41
CA ASP A 224 -4.72 20.75 2.44
C ASP A 224 -3.36 20.70 1.75
N LEU A 225 -3.27 21.37 0.61
CA LEU A 225 -2.13 21.36 -0.30
C LEU A 225 -1.37 22.69 -0.22
N SER A 226 -0.10 22.67 -0.59
CA SER A 226 0.71 23.88 -0.73
C SER A 226 0.27 24.77 -1.91
N THR A 227 0.77 26.01 -1.95
CA THR A 227 0.33 27.07 -2.86
C THR A 227 0.42 26.74 -4.36
N GLU A 228 1.31 25.81 -4.74
CA GLU A 228 1.48 25.33 -6.11
C GLU A 228 0.16 24.77 -6.67
N ALA A 229 -0.67 24.13 -5.83
CA ALA A 229 -1.99 23.64 -6.21
C ALA A 229 -2.95 24.76 -6.64
N ARG A 230 -2.89 25.92 -5.96
CA ARG A 230 -3.72 27.09 -6.27
C ARG A 230 -3.27 27.79 -7.55
N ALA A 231 -1.97 27.76 -7.85
CA ALA A 231 -1.40 28.39 -9.03
C ALA A 231 -1.69 27.63 -10.34
N ALA A 232 -2.07 26.34 -10.24
CA ALA A 232 -2.46 25.53 -11.38
C ALA A 232 -3.72 26.06 -12.09
N ASP A 233 -3.82 25.86 -13.42
CA ASP A 233 -5.02 26.20 -14.17
C ASP A 233 -6.23 25.33 -13.79
N GLY A 234 -7.43 25.75 -14.20
CA GLY A 234 -8.68 25.09 -13.80
C GLY A 234 -8.79 23.63 -14.22
N VAL A 235 -8.27 23.25 -15.40
CA VAL A 235 -8.30 21.85 -15.88
C VAL A 235 -7.31 21.00 -15.08
N THR A 236 -6.14 21.56 -14.77
CA THR A 236 -5.15 20.90 -13.91
C THR A 236 -5.70 20.68 -12.51
N GLN A 237 -6.38 21.67 -11.91
CA GLN A 237 -7.08 21.51 -10.62
C GLN A 237 -8.18 20.44 -10.68
N GLN A 238 -8.96 20.38 -11.76
CA GLN A 238 -9.95 19.33 -11.99
C GLN A 238 -9.32 17.93 -12.01
N ARG A 239 -8.17 17.80 -12.69
CA ARG A 239 -7.40 16.56 -12.74
C ARG A 239 -6.80 16.19 -11.39
N MET A 240 -6.30 17.15 -10.61
CA MET A 240 -5.85 16.93 -9.23
C MET A 240 -6.98 16.37 -8.36
N LYS A 241 -8.17 16.99 -8.40
CA LYS A 241 -9.36 16.52 -7.68
C LYS A 241 -9.71 15.09 -8.09
N LEU A 242 -9.74 14.81 -9.40
CA LEU A 242 -10.02 13.48 -9.92
C LEU A 242 -8.99 12.46 -9.44
N GLN A 243 -7.70 12.78 -9.50
CA GLN A 243 -6.61 11.90 -9.10
C GLN A 243 -6.70 11.52 -7.61
N LEU A 244 -6.97 12.50 -6.74
CA LEU A 244 -7.22 12.28 -5.31
C LEU A 244 -8.43 11.38 -5.08
N ARG A 245 -9.56 11.73 -5.69
CA ARG A 245 -10.82 11.00 -5.51
C ARG A 245 -10.68 9.54 -5.93
N GLN A 246 -10.01 9.28 -7.05
CA GLN A 246 -9.80 7.91 -7.54
C GLN A 246 -8.81 7.14 -6.67
N SER A 247 -7.75 7.78 -6.18
CA SER A 247 -6.77 7.11 -5.29
C SER A 247 -7.35 6.79 -3.92
N LEU A 248 -8.34 7.56 -3.46
CA LEU A 248 -9.04 7.33 -2.19
C LEU A 248 -10.30 6.46 -2.35
N SER A 249 -10.73 6.11 -3.57
CA SER A 249 -12.02 5.44 -3.81
C SER A 249 -12.13 4.04 -3.21
N ASN A 250 -11.00 3.41 -2.91
CA ASN A 250 -10.97 2.08 -2.28
C ASN A 250 -11.23 2.14 -0.77
N ILE A 251 -11.35 3.34 -0.19
CA ILE A 251 -11.81 3.53 1.19
C ILE A 251 -13.34 3.62 1.14
N PRO A 252 -14.10 2.65 1.69
CA PRO A 252 -15.55 2.55 1.49
C PRO A 252 -16.35 3.80 1.90
N SER A 253 -15.87 4.57 2.88
CA SER A 253 -16.52 5.79 3.36
C SER A 253 -16.26 7.04 2.51
N VAL A 254 -15.34 6.98 1.54
CA VAL A 254 -14.92 8.13 0.76
C VAL A 254 -15.65 8.17 -0.58
N LEU A 255 -16.53 9.17 -0.74
CA LEU A 255 -17.31 9.40 -1.96
C LEU A 255 -16.80 10.57 -2.81
N ASP A 256 -16.23 11.58 -2.16
CA ASP A 256 -15.63 12.75 -2.81
C ASP A 256 -14.44 13.25 -1.97
N VAL A 257 -13.73 14.26 -2.46
CA VAL A 257 -12.61 14.91 -1.79
C VAL A 257 -12.72 16.43 -1.92
N GLN A 258 -12.38 17.15 -0.85
CA GLN A 258 -12.24 18.61 -0.85
C GLN A 258 -10.75 18.96 -0.84
N MET A 259 -10.30 19.74 -1.83
CA MET A 259 -8.96 20.33 -1.80
C MET A 259 -9.00 21.66 -1.04
N LEU A 260 -7.99 21.89 -0.22
CA LEU A 260 -7.73 23.16 0.45
C LEU A 260 -6.34 23.63 0.07
N VAL A 261 -6.10 24.94 0.18
CA VAL A 261 -4.76 25.50 0.12
C VAL A 261 -4.63 26.52 1.24
N ASP A 262 -3.65 26.28 2.12
CA ASP A 262 -3.44 27.01 3.38
C ASP A 262 -4.74 27.09 4.21
N GLY A 263 -5.41 25.94 4.37
CA GLY A 263 -6.66 25.81 5.11
C GLY A 263 -7.89 26.44 4.45
N THR A 264 -7.76 27.05 3.28
CA THR A 264 -8.87 27.68 2.55
C THR A 264 -9.40 26.72 1.47
N PRO A 265 -10.71 26.38 1.45
CA PRO A 265 -11.29 25.52 0.43
C PRO A 265 -11.06 26.06 -0.99
N LEU A 266 -10.63 25.17 -1.88
CA LEU A 266 -10.53 25.45 -3.31
C LEU A 266 -11.80 24.94 -4.00
N THR A 267 -12.58 25.84 -4.60
CA THR A 267 -13.79 25.48 -5.35
C THR A 267 -13.40 25.00 -6.74
N VAL A 268 -13.43 23.68 -6.95
CA VAL A 268 -13.08 23.03 -8.21
C VAL A 268 -14.25 22.18 -8.66
N ALA A 269 -14.77 22.45 -9.86
CA ALA A 269 -15.78 21.60 -10.48
C ALA A 269 -15.18 20.21 -10.79
N ASP A 270 -16.00 19.20 -11.04
CA ASP A 270 -15.47 17.95 -11.57
C ASP A 270 -15.02 18.12 -13.03
N LEU A 271 -14.10 17.29 -13.48
CA LEU A 271 -13.66 17.26 -14.87
C LEU A 271 -14.87 16.95 -15.78
N GLY A 272 -15.25 17.90 -16.64
CA GLY A 272 -16.38 17.75 -17.55
C GLY A 272 -16.11 16.80 -18.73
N GLY A 273 -17.16 16.36 -19.42
CA GLY A 273 -17.07 15.45 -20.57
C GLY A 273 -16.90 13.97 -20.18
N ARG A 274 -16.55 13.11 -21.15
CA ARG A 274 -16.05 11.76 -20.84
C ARG A 274 -14.62 11.91 -20.36
N GLY A 275 -14.43 11.96 -19.03
CA GLY A 275 -13.11 11.99 -18.40
C GLY A 275 -12.25 10.76 -18.75
N PRO A 276 -11.03 10.64 -18.19
CA PRO A 276 -10.16 9.51 -18.49
C PRO A 276 -10.84 8.19 -18.14
N VAL A 277 -10.59 7.17 -18.95
CA VAL A 277 -11.11 5.83 -18.71
C VAL A 277 -10.32 5.19 -17.59
N LYS A 278 -11.03 4.70 -16.58
CA LYS A 278 -10.50 3.87 -15.49
C LYS A 278 -10.76 2.41 -15.81
N ASP A 279 -9.76 1.56 -15.60
CA ASP A 279 -9.86 0.10 -15.72
C ASP A 279 -10.58 -0.34 -17.02
N PRO A 280 -10.05 0.02 -18.20
CA PRO A 280 -10.69 -0.30 -19.48
C PRO A 280 -10.90 -1.81 -19.61
N GLN A 281 -12.04 -2.19 -20.17
CA GLN A 281 -12.35 -3.61 -20.39
C GLN A 281 -11.31 -4.21 -21.36
N ALA A 282 -10.56 -5.18 -20.87
CA ALA A 282 -9.65 -5.96 -21.70
C ALA A 282 -10.42 -7.10 -22.38
N GLU A 283 -9.90 -7.56 -23.52
CA GLU A 283 -10.36 -8.81 -24.13
C GLU A 283 -10.14 -9.97 -23.15
N SER A 284 -11.22 -10.68 -22.83
CA SER A 284 -11.21 -11.80 -21.87
C SER A 284 -10.53 -13.05 -22.39
N ARG A 285 -10.42 -13.20 -23.71
CA ARG A 285 -9.72 -14.33 -24.33
C ARG A 285 -8.21 -14.21 -24.08
N PRO A 286 -7.53 -15.29 -23.67
CA PRO A 286 -6.09 -15.27 -23.51
C PRO A 286 -5.40 -14.93 -24.83
N LEU A 287 -4.52 -13.93 -24.81
CA LEU A 287 -3.61 -13.66 -25.91
C LEU A 287 -2.44 -14.65 -25.82
N VAL A 288 -2.20 -15.43 -26.87
CA VAL A 288 -1.18 -16.48 -26.90
C VAL A 288 -0.26 -16.35 -28.11
N LEU A 289 1.00 -16.70 -27.90
CA LEU A 289 1.97 -16.99 -28.95
C LEU A 289 2.28 -18.49 -28.86
N ALA A 290 1.69 -19.29 -29.74
CA ALA A 290 1.79 -20.74 -29.69
C ALA A 290 1.85 -21.32 -31.10
N GLN A 291 2.71 -22.32 -31.32
CA GLN A 291 2.81 -23.07 -32.57
C GLN A 291 2.96 -22.18 -33.83
N GLY A 292 3.68 -21.06 -33.71
CA GLY A 292 3.88 -20.13 -34.82
C GLY A 292 2.69 -19.21 -35.13
N ALA A 293 1.69 -19.15 -34.25
CA ALA A 293 0.55 -18.23 -34.34
C ALA A 293 0.50 -17.29 -33.13
N PHE A 294 0.19 -16.02 -33.40
CA PHE A 294 -0.06 -15.00 -32.38
C PHE A 294 -1.51 -14.51 -32.47
N GLY A 295 -2.27 -14.66 -31.39
CA GLY A 295 -3.67 -14.26 -31.35
C GLY A 295 -4.44 -14.74 -30.13
N TYR A 296 -5.77 -14.59 -30.18
CA TYR A 296 -6.65 -14.91 -29.05
C TYR A 296 -7.06 -16.37 -29.04
N LEU A 297 -6.81 -17.08 -27.94
CA LEU A 297 -7.23 -18.46 -27.77
C LEU A 297 -8.73 -18.56 -27.51
N GLY A 298 -9.43 -19.38 -28.29
CA GLY A 298 -10.85 -19.69 -28.09
C GLY A 298 -11.22 -21.01 -28.74
N GLY A 299 -11.98 -21.85 -28.03
CA GLY A 299 -12.42 -23.15 -28.57
C GLY A 299 -11.29 -24.12 -28.93
N GLY A 300 -10.09 -23.96 -28.35
CA GLY A 300 -8.91 -24.77 -28.65
C GLY A 300 -8.06 -24.29 -29.83
N GLU A 301 -8.47 -23.20 -30.49
CA GLU A 301 -7.76 -22.62 -31.63
C GLU A 301 -7.29 -21.19 -31.34
N VAL A 302 -6.20 -20.77 -31.99
CA VAL A 302 -5.70 -19.39 -31.91
C VAL A 302 -6.33 -18.58 -33.03
N ALA A 303 -7.23 -17.66 -32.68
CA ALA A 303 -7.79 -16.68 -33.61
C ALA A 303 -6.71 -15.64 -33.96
N PRO A 304 -6.18 -15.63 -35.21
CA PRO A 304 -5.02 -14.83 -35.56
C PRO A 304 -5.36 -13.34 -35.63
N LEU A 305 -4.37 -12.49 -35.31
CA LEU A 305 -4.50 -11.02 -35.38
C LEU A 305 -4.16 -10.45 -36.76
N GLY A 306 -4.49 -11.21 -37.81
CA GLY A 306 -4.15 -10.88 -39.18
C GLY A 306 -2.65 -10.58 -39.36
N THR A 307 -2.35 -9.48 -40.04
CA THR A 307 -0.98 -9.07 -40.39
C THR A 307 -0.10 -8.76 -39.19
N LEU A 308 -0.68 -8.27 -38.09
CA LEU A 308 0.06 -8.03 -36.84
C LEU A 308 0.56 -9.35 -36.27
N GLY A 309 -0.31 -10.37 -36.24
CA GLY A 309 0.04 -11.73 -35.83
C GLY A 309 1.21 -12.30 -36.62
N THR A 310 1.16 -12.20 -37.95
CA THR A 310 2.23 -12.67 -38.83
C THR A 310 3.56 -11.92 -38.62
N ARG A 311 3.52 -10.61 -38.34
CA ARG A 311 4.74 -9.85 -38.06
C ARG A 311 5.38 -10.27 -36.74
N VAL A 312 4.58 -10.46 -35.69
CA VAL A 312 5.07 -10.91 -34.39
C VAL A 312 5.74 -12.28 -34.50
N THR A 313 5.11 -13.22 -35.21
CA THR A 313 5.68 -14.56 -35.38
C THR A 313 6.93 -14.56 -36.26
N ALA A 314 6.97 -13.71 -37.30
CA ALA A 314 8.15 -13.55 -38.15
C ALA A 314 9.36 -12.93 -37.43
N LEU A 315 9.15 -12.20 -36.33
CA LEU A 315 10.22 -11.66 -35.49
C LEU A 315 10.87 -12.70 -34.58
N GLY A 316 10.33 -13.93 -34.52
CA GLY A 316 10.85 -14.98 -33.65
C GLY A 316 10.73 -14.62 -32.17
N ALA A 317 9.67 -13.90 -31.79
CA ALA A 317 9.47 -13.43 -30.42
C ALA A 317 9.25 -14.62 -29.46
N ASP A 318 9.78 -14.51 -28.24
CA ASP A 318 9.49 -15.44 -27.14
C ASP A 318 8.36 -14.93 -26.24
N ALA A 319 8.10 -13.62 -26.28
CA ALA A 319 6.97 -13.00 -25.60
C ALA A 319 6.44 -11.83 -26.44
N ALA A 320 5.13 -11.61 -26.38
CA ALA A 320 4.48 -10.50 -27.05
C ALA A 320 3.28 -9.99 -26.23
N THR A 321 3.02 -8.70 -26.31
CA THR A 321 1.83 -8.05 -25.74
C THR A 321 1.21 -7.12 -26.77
N LEU A 322 -0.09 -6.82 -26.64
CA LEU A 322 -0.84 -5.94 -27.53
C LEU A 322 -1.15 -4.60 -26.87
N SER A 323 -1.23 -3.55 -27.67
CA SER A 323 -1.89 -2.31 -27.26
C SER A 323 -3.38 -2.54 -27.02
N ALA A 324 -4.01 -1.67 -26.22
CA ALA A 324 -5.42 -1.77 -25.87
C ALA A 324 -6.37 -1.74 -27.08
N ASP A 325 -5.99 -1.08 -28.17
CA ASP A 325 -6.73 -1.03 -29.44
C ASP A 325 -6.40 -2.20 -30.41
N GLY A 326 -5.49 -3.09 -30.02
CA GLY A 326 -5.04 -4.24 -30.80
C GLY A 326 -4.28 -3.88 -32.07
N GLN A 327 -3.87 -2.62 -32.26
CA GLN A 327 -3.20 -2.15 -33.47
C GLN A 327 -1.67 -2.27 -33.42
N GLN A 328 -1.10 -2.41 -32.22
CA GLN A 328 0.34 -2.49 -32.00
C GLN A 328 0.67 -3.69 -31.12
N ALA A 329 1.87 -4.24 -31.30
CA ALA A 329 2.42 -5.26 -30.43
C ALA A 329 3.83 -4.88 -30.00
N ALA A 330 4.15 -5.08 -28.73
CA ALA A 330 5.52 -5.08 -28.24
C ALA A 330 5.99 -6.53 -28.14
N VAL A 331 7.20 -6.80 -28.62
CA VAL A 331 7.78 -8.15 -28.65
C VAL A 331 9.11 -8.19 -27.90
N ARG A 332 9.40 -9.33 -27.29
CA ARG A 332 10.71 -9.64 -26.71
C ARG A 332 11.29 -10.83 -27.46
N ASN A 333 12.50 -10.66 -27.95
CA ASN A 333 13.31 -11.71 -28.56
C ASN A 333 14.37 -12.18 -27.55
N ALA A 334 14.84 -13.42 -27.70
CA ALA A 334 16.00 -13.96 -26.99
C ALA A 334 17.28 -13.15 -27.24
#